data_AF-A0A0J0YTE8-F1
#
_entry.id   AF-A0A0J0YTE8-F1
#
_cell.length_a   1.000
_cell.length_b   1.000
_cell.length_c   1.000
_cell.angle_alpha   90.00
_cell.angle_beta   90.00
_cell.angle_gamma   90.00
#
_symmetry.space_group_name_H-M   'P 1'
#
loop_
_entity.id
_entity.type
_entity.pdbx_description
1 polymer ?
#
loop_
_entity_poly.entity_id
_entity_poly.type
_entity_poly.pdbx_seq_one_letter_code
_entity_poly.pdbx_strand_id
1 'polypeptide(L)' 'MDKKKNIERDRKLLMRLGGYSKVARMTNKSPQCVFNWGKRGIPPRVKLDFPELFLKKDA' A
#
# COMPACT_ATOMS: atom_id res chain seq x y z
N MET A 1 -11.17 -3.11 -15.06
CA MET A 1 -9.94 -3.56 -14.35
C MET A 1 -10.34 -4.44 -13.19
N ASP A 2 -9.78 -5.65 -13.09
CA ASP A 2 -10.16 -6.60 -12.05
C ASP A 2 -9.73 -6.12 -10.66
N LYS A 3 -10.71 -5.85 -9.79
CA LYS A 3 -10.48 -5.41 -8.40
C LYS A 3 -9.52 -6.33 -7.65
N LYS A 4 -9.64 -7.64 -7.86
CA LYS A 4 -8.75 -8.66 -7.28
C LYS A 4 -7.28 -8.47 -7.69
N LYS A 5 -7.04 -8.12 -8.96
CA LYS A 5 -5.68 -7.87 -9.50
C LYS A 5 -5.06 -6.63 -8.87
N ASN A 6 -5.85 -5.58 -8.63
CA ASN A 6 -5.37 -4.38 -7.95
C ASN A 6 -5.04 -4.64 -6.47
N ILE A 7 -5.87 -5.40 -5.76
CA ILE A 7 -5.60 -5.79 -4.37
C ILE A 7 -4.29 -6.59 -4.27
N GLU A 8 -4.06 -7.54 -5.18
CA GLU A 8 -2.82 -8.33 -5.15
C GLU A 8 -1.58 -7.49 -5.50
N ARG A 9 -1.71 -6.52 -6.42
CA ARG A 9 -0.64 -5.55 -6.70
C ARG A 9 -0.31 -4.70 -5.48
N ASP A 10 -1.33 -4.15 -4.83
CA ASP A 10 -1.17 -3.35 -3.62
C ASP A 10 -0.53 -4.19 -2.50
N ARG A 11 -0.97 -5.44 -2.31
CA ARG A 11 -0.37 -6.35 -1.33
C ARG A 11 1.11 -6.60 -1.59
N LYS A 12 1.48 -6.90 -2.85
CA LYS A 12 2.88 -7.11 -3.25
C LYS A 12 3.73 -5.85 -3.05
N LEU A 13 3.19 -4.68 -3.38
CA LEU A 13 3.84 -3.40 -3.15
C LEU A 13 4.13 -3.18 -1.67
N LEU A 14 3.14 -3.38 -0.79
CA LEU A 14 3.32 -3.28 0.67
C LEU A 14 4.42 -4.22 1.18
N MET A 15 4.53 -5.44 0.64
CA MET A 15 5.60 -6.37 1.01
C MET A 15 6.98 -5.87 0.54
N ARG A 16 7.10 -5.37 -0.69
CA ARG A 16 8.36 -4.81 -1.24
C ARG A 16 8.84 -3.59 -0.46
N LEU A 17 7.92 -2.76 0.03
CA LEU A 17 8.22 -1.61 0.88
C LEU A 17 8.68 -1.99 2.30
N GLY A 18 8.77 -3.29 2.60
CA GLY A 18 9.23 -3.87 3.86
C GLY A 18 8.12 -4.25 4.83
N GLY A 19 6.93 -4.52 4.31
CA GLY A 19 5.81 -5.09 5.07
C GLY A 19 4.98 -4.07 5.83
N TYR A 20 3.90 -4.57 6.45
CA TYR A 20 2.87 -3.72 7.04
C TYR A 20 3.40 -2.80 8.14
N SER A 21 4.27 -3.29 9.02
CA SER A 21 4.83 -2.51 10.13
C SER A 21 5.79 -1.40 9.67
N LYS A 22 6.54 -1.60 8.56
CA LYS A 22 7.42 -0.57 8.01
C LYS A 22 6.60 0.51 7.31
N VAL A 23 5.65 0.12 6.45
CA VAL A 23 4.77 1.07 5.76
C VAL A 23 3.90 1.85 6.74
N ALA A 24 3.46 1.24 7.84
CA ALA A 24 2.73 1.90 8.91
C ALA A 24 3.52 3.08 9.51
N ARG A 25 4.82 2.87 9.80
CA ARG A 25 5.72 3.94 10.26
C ARG A 25 5.91 5.04 9.21
N MET A 26 6.07 4.67 7.93
CA MET A 26 6.27 5.64 6.84
C MET A 26 5.04 6.52 6.59
N THR A 27 3.83 5.99 6.83
CA THR A 27 2.56 6.67 6.57
C THR A 27 1.92 7.26 7.82
N ASN A 28 2.57 7.12 8.98
CA ASN A 28 2.02 7.44 10.30
C ASN A 28 0.63 6.83 10.53
N LYS A 29 0.48 5.53 10.21
CA LYS A 29 -0.73 4.72 10.42
C LYS A 29 -0.44 3.54 11.33
N SER A 30 -1.49 2.85 11.78
CA SER A 30 -1.32 1.61 12.53
C SER A 30 -1.00 0.43 11.60
N PRO A 31 -0.21 -0.57 12.04
CA PRO A 31 0.03 -1.80 11.27
C PRO A 31 -1.26 -2.51 10.84
N GLN A 32 -2.30 -2.49 11.70
CA GLN A 32 -3.61 -3.06 11.38
C GLN A 32 -4.30 -2.33 10.21
N CYS A 33 -4.18 -1.00 10.14
CA CYS A 33 -4.71 -0.22 9.03
C CYS A 33 -4.06 -0.65 7.70
N VAL A 34 -2.73 -0.77 7.69
CA VAL A 34 -1.97 -1.20 6.50
C VAL A 34 -2.24 -2.66 6.14
N PHE A 35 -2.39 -3.55 7.11
CA PHE A 35 -2.84 -4.93 6.88
C PHE A 35 -4.19 -4.97 6.16
N ASN A 36 -5.15 -4.13 6.58
CA ASN A 36 -6.45 -4.02 5.92
C ASN A 36 -6.32 -3.54 4.47
N TRP A 37 -5.37 -2.65 4.16
CA TRP A 37 -5.08 -2.27 2.78
C TRP A 37 -4.61 -3.47 1.94
N GLY A 38 -3.80 -4.37 2.51
CA GLY A 38 -3.39 -5.61 1.84
C GLY A 38 -4.55 -6.59 1.54
N LYS A 39 -5.68 -6.45 2.25
CA LYS A 39 -6.90 -7.26 2.03
C LYS A 39 -7.93 -6.58 1.12
N ARG A 40 -8.01 -5.24 1.16
CA ARG A 40 -9.09 -4.46 0.53
C ARG A 40 -8.62 -3.55 -0.61
N GLY A 41 -7.31 -3.38 -0.76
CA GLY A 41 -6.68 -2.37 -1.60
C GLY A 41 -6.25 -1.14 -0.81
N ILE A 42 -5.18 -0.48 -1.24
CA ILE A 42 -4.74 0.79 -0.67
C ILE A 42 -5.73 1.87 -1.13
N PRO A 43 -6.30 2.67 -0.22
CA PRO A 43 -7.25 3.72 -0.59
C PRO A 43 -6.63 4.69 -1.60
N PRO A 44 -7.36 5.12 -2.65
CA PRO A 44 -6.83 6.06 -3.64
C PRO A 44 -6.25 7.34 -3.02
N ARG A 45 -6.93 7.90 -2.02
CA ARG A 45 -6.46 9.08 -1.29
C ARG A 45 -5.10 8.86 -0.62
N VAL A 46 -4.88 7.69 -0.03
CA VAL A 46 -3.58 7.33 0.58
C VAL A 46 -2.48 7.25 -0.49
N LYS A 47 -2.79 6.77 -1.70
CA LYS A 47 -1.80 6.76 -2.80
C LYS A 47 -1.39 8.18 -3.22
N LEU A 48 -2.35 9.11 -3.21
CA LEU A 48 -2.12 10.52 -3.52
C LEU A 48 -1.41 11.27 -2.40
N ASP A 49 -1.66 10.92 -1.14
CA ASP A 49 -0.98 11.50 0.03
C ASP A 49 0.49 11.05 0.10
N PHE A 50 0.82 9.87 -0.44
CA PHE A 50 2.19 9.31 -0.45
C PHE A 50 2.60 8.84 -1.87
N PRO A 51 2.71 9.77 -2.85
CA PRO A 51 2.96 9.41 -4.24
C PRO A 51 4.34 8.79 -4.45
N GLU A 52 5.36 9.25 -3.72
CA GLU A 52 6.71 8.67 -3.74
C GLU A 52 6.75 7.22 -3.27
N LEU A 53 5.78 6.81 -2.45
CA LEU A 53 5.70 5.46 -1.89
C LEU A 53 4.88 4.52 -2.78
N PHE A 54 3.81 5.03 -3.39
CA PHE A 54 2.79 4.19 -4.04
C PHE A 54 2.64 4.40 -5.55
N LEU A 55 3.14 5.50 -6.09
CA LEU A 55 2.98 5.88 -7.51
C LEU A 55 4.32 5.98 -8.26
N LYS A 56 5.44 5.91 -7.55
CA LYS A 56 6.76 5.85 -8.18
C LYS A 56 6.88 4.57 -9.00
N LYS A 57 7.12 4.70 -10.30
CA LYS A 57 7.52 3.56 -11.14
C LYS A 57 8.94 3.19 -10.71
N ASP A 58 9.16 1.93 -10.38
CA ASP A 58 10.50 1.35 -10.38
C ASP A 58 11.11 1.70 -11.76
N ALA A 59 12.15 2.53 -11.76
CA ALA A 59 12.88 2.92 -12.98
C ALA A 59 13.63 1.72 -13.55
#